data_AF-A0A6N9V089-F1
#
_entry.id   AF-A0A6N9V089-F1
#
_cell.length_a   1.000
_cell.length_b   1.000
_cell.length_c   1.000
_cell.angle_alpha   90.00
_cell.angle_beta   90.00
_cell.angle_gamma   90.00
#
_symmetry.space_group_name_H-M   'P 1'
#
loop_
_entity.id
_entity.type
_entity.pdbx_description
1 polymer ?
#
loop_
_entity_poly.entity_id
_entity_poly.type
_entity_poly.pdbx_seq_one_letter_code
_entity_poly.pdbx_strand_id
1 'polypeptide(L)'
;GSVRASAGVRTVPEEQVRRWAAARQWPADTVHGLCAVLRSRGRTLGVVTFLRGAGRTAFERQDAMYAEDVAVRIATALDLAGAVEERR
;
A
#
# COMPACT_ATOMS: atom_id res chain seq x y z
N GLY A 1 -4.19 9.26 5.43
CA GLY A 1 -3.88 9.79 4.11
C GLY A 1 -3.11 8.75 3.33
N SER A 2 -3.43 8.63 2.05
CA SER A 2 -2.95 7.58 1.16
C SER A 2 -2.26 8.16 -0.07
N VAL A 3 -1.30 7.40 -0.61
CA VAL A 3 -0.54 7.77 -1.81
C VAL A 3 -0.83 6.74 -2.90
N ARG A 4 -1.18 7.22 -4.09
CA ARG A 4 -1.34 6.39 -5.29
C ARG A 4 -0.21 6.69 -6.25
N ALA A 5 0.36 5.64 -6.84
CA ALA A 5 1.42 5.76 -7.84
C ALA A 5 1.22 4.70 -8.93
N SER A 6 1.60 5.04 -10.16
CA SER A 6 1.60 4.11 -11.29
C SER A 6 2.92 4.22 -12.05
N ALA A 7 3.37 3.10 -12.64
CA ALA A 7 4.51 3.04 -13.54
C ALA A 7 4.18 3.70 -14.89
N GLY A 8 3.99 5.03 -14.88
CA GLY A 8 3.60 5.85 -16.03
C GLY A 8 2.22 5.52 -16.62
N VAL A 9 1.53 6.54 -17.14
CA VAL A 9 0.22 6.35 -17.78
C VAL A 9 0.44 6.42 -19.29
N ARG A 10 0.16 5.30 -19.98
CA ARG A 10 0.38 5.03 -21.42
C ARG A 10 1.86 4.90 -21.86
N THR A 11 2.14 3.79 -22.56
CA THR A 11 3.36 3.53 -23.35
C THR A 11 4.68 3.63 -22.58
N VAL A 12 4.81 2.87 -21.50
CA VAL A 12 6.11 2.68 -20.82
C VAL A 12 6.68 1.32 -21.23
N PRO A 13 7.93 1.22 -21.67
CA PRO A 13 8.55 -0.07 -22.00
C PRO A 13 8.46 -1.04 -20.81
N GLU A 14 8.17 -2.32 -21.05
CA GLU A 14 8.02 -3.33 -19.99
C GLU A 14 9.23 -3.39 -19.06
N GLU A 15 10.44 -3.21 -19.59
CA GLU A 15 11.66 -3.19 -18.79
C GLU A 15 11.68 -2.04 -17.77
N GLN A 16 11.14 -0.89 -18.13
CA GLN A 16 11.04 0.25 -17.21
C GLN A 16 10.01 -0.01 -16.11
N VAL A 17 8.91 -0.70 -16.43
CA VAL A 17 7.92 -1.16 -15.44
C VAL A 17 8.56 -2.17 -14.48
N ARG A 18 9.27 -3.16 -15.01
CA ARG A 18 10.01 -4.15 -14.20
C ARG A 18 11.04 -3.47 -13.28
N ARG A 19 11.80 -2.50 -13.78
CA ARG A 19 12.75 -1.71 -12.97
C ARG A 19 12.06 -0.89 -11.88
N TRP A 20 10.89 -0.30 -12.18
CA TRP A 20 10.12 0.47 -11.20
C TRP A 20 9.61 -0.39 -10.04
N ALA A 21 9.10 -1.59 -10.35
CA ALA A 21 8.68 -2.57 -9.35
C ALA A 21 9.86 -3.12 -8.55
N ALA A 22 10.95 -3.52 -9.22
CA ALA A 22 12.15 -4.04 -8.58
C ALA A 22 12.80 -3.04 -7.61
N ALA A 23 12.86 -1.75 -7.99
CA ALA A 23 13.35 -0.69 -7.11
C ALA A 23 12.54 -0.53 -5.81
N ARG A 24 11.31 -1.07 -5.75
CA ARG A 24 10.43 -1.09 -4.59
C ARG A 24 10.27 -2.47 -3.97
N GLN A 25 11.04 -3.45 -4.46
CA GLN A 25 10.95 -4.85 -4.05
C GLN A 25 9.54 -5.44 -4.23
N TRP A 26 8.81 -4.97 -5.25
CA TRP A 26 7.48 -5.46 -5.60
C TRP A 26 7.53 -6.58 -6.64
N PRO A 27 6.47 -7.40 -6.76
CA PRO A 27 6.32 -8.34 -7.87
C PRO A 27 6.55 -7.65 -9.23
N ALA A 28 7.28 -8.30 -10.13
CA ALA A 28 7.78 -7.70 -11.36
C ALA A 28 6.68 -7.16 -12.30
N ASP A 29 5.47 -7.70 -12.20
CA ASP A 29 4.28 -7.32 -12.97
C ASP A 29 3.49 -6.16 -12.33
N THR A 30 3.93 -5.65 -11.17
CA THR A 30 3.27 -4.54 -10.48
C THR A 30 3.42 -3.25 -11.27
N VAL A 31 2.30 -2.61 -11.56
CA VAL A 31 2.27 -1.34 -12.30
C VAL A 31 1.51 -0.24 -11.58
N HIS A 32 0.68 -0.58 -10.59
CA HIS A 32 -0.01 0.36 -9.72
C HIS A 32 0.21 0.01 -8.26
N GLY A 33 0.49 1.04 -7.44
CA GLY A 33 0.63 0.94 -5.99
C GLY A 33 -0.26 1.95 -5.27
N LEU A 34 -0.85 1.52 -4.15
CA LEU A 34 -1.59 2.36 -3.21
C LEU A 34 -1.07 2.09 -1.80
N CYS A 35 -0.51 3.12 -1.16
CA CYS A 35 0.03 3.03 0.19
C CYS A 35 -0.88 3.79 1.17
N ALA A 36 -1.21 3.18 2.31
CA ALA A 36 -1.93 3.82 3.41
C ALA A 36 -1.16 3.63 4.73
N VAL A 37 -1.06 4.70 5.51
CA VAL A 37 -0.31 4.68 6.78
C VAL A 37 -1.15 4.01 7.87
N LEU A 38 -0.55 3.07 8.59
CA LEU A 38 -1.12 2.44 9.77
C LEU A 38 -0.89 3.36 10.97
N ARG A 39 -1.94 4.04 11.45
CA ARG A 39 -1.85 4.94 12.62
C ARG A 39 -2.81 4.51 13.72
N SER A 40 -2.31 4.43 14.94
CA SER A 40 -3.12 4.23 16.15
C SER A 40 -2.64 5.16 17.26
N ARG A 41 -3.57 5.80 17.99
CA ARG A 41 -3.30 6.74 19.10
C ARG A 41 -2.18 7.77 18.80
N GLY A 42 -2.19 8.35 17.59
CA GLY A 42 -1.20 9.33 17.16
C GLY A 42 0.18 8.75 16.77
N ARG A 43 0.41 7.45 16.94
CA ARG A 43 1.64 6.77 16.54
C ARG A 43 1.50 6.16 15.14
N THR A 44 2.58 6.19 14.36
CA THR A 44 2.67 5.45 13.10
C THR A 44 3.26 4.07 13.40
N LEU A 45 2.51 3.02 13.07
CA LEU A 45 2.91 1.63 13.27
C LEU A 45 3.54 1.01 12.02
N GLY A 46 3.29 1.62 10.85
CA GLY A 46 3.81 1.15 9.57
C GLY A 46 2.99 1.64 8.40
N VAL A 47 3.08 0.92 7.28
CA VAL A 47 2.36 1.19 6.04
C VAL A 47 1.82 -0.12 5.49
N VAL A 48 0.59 -0.11 4.99
CA VAL A 48 0.06 -1.18 4.15
C VAL A 48 0.10 -0.74 2.69
N THR A 49 0.55 -1.63 1.81
CA THR A 49 0.69 -1.36 0.38
C THR A 49 -0.15 -2.36 -0.41
N PHE A 50 -1.03 -1.84 -1.26
CA PHE A 50 -1.85 -2.60 -2.20
C PHE A 50 -1.22 -2.48 -3.60
N LEU A 51 -1.11 -3.60 -4.29
CA LEU A 51 -0.44 -3.69 -5.59
C LEU A 51 -1.40 -4.23 -6.64
N ARG A 52 -1.32 -3.71 -7.87
CA ARG A 52 -2.02 -4.22 -9.05
C ARG A 52 -1.07 -4.29 -10.24
N GLY A 53 -1.20 -5.36 -11.02
CA GLY A 53 -0.59 -5.47 -12.34
C GLY A 53 -1.44 -4.84 -13.45
N ALA A 54 -0.95 -4.89 -14.69
CA ALA A 54 -1.53 -4.19 -15.84
C ALA A 54 -2.94 -4.66 -16.26
N GLY A 55 -3.39 -5.83 -15.81
CA GLY A 55 -4.74 -6.35 -16.08
C GLY A 55 -5.85 -5.69 -15.28
N ARG A 56 -5.53 -4.72 -14.41
CA ARG A 56 -6.49 -3.97 -13.59
C ARG A 56 -6.27 -2.47 -13.78
N THR A 57 -7.32 -1.69 -13.60
CA THR A 57 -7.23 -0.22 -13.63
C THR A 57 -6.40 0.31 -12.46
N ALA A 58 -5.80 1.49 -12.70
CA ALA A 58 -5.11 2.24 -11.67
C ALA A 58 -6.01 2.49 -10.46
N PHE A 59 -5.41 2.62 -9.28
CA PHE A 59 -6.17 2.92 -8.08
C PHE A 59 -6.88 4.27 -8.19
N GLU A 60 -8.15 4.30 -7.78
CA GLU A 60 -8.97 5.50 -7.82
C GLU A 60 -9.20 6.10 -6.42
N ARG A 61 -10.06 7.12 -6.33
CA ARG A 61 -10.44 7.74 -5.07
C ARG A 61 -11.12 6.75 -4.13
N GLN A 62 -12.04 5.95 -4.65
CA GLN A 62 -12.79 4.98 -3.85
C GLN A 62 -11.88 3.88 -3.29
N ASP A 63 -10.92 3.41 -4.09
CA ASP A 63 -9.90 2.46 -3.62
C ASP A 63 -9.09 3.03 -2.44
N ALA A 64 -8.71 4.31 -2.52
CA ALA A 64 -7.95 4.98 -1.46
C ALA A 64 -8.75 5.11 -0.16
N MET A 65 -10.03 5.46 -0.24
CA MET A 65 -10.91 5.51 0.94
C MET A 65 -11.02 4.12 1.58
N TYR A 66 -11.23 3.09 0.77
CA TYR A 66 -11.30 1.72 1.26
C TYR A 66 -9.97 1.26 1.89
N ALA A 67 -8.83 1.58 1.28
CA ALA A 67 -7.52 1.27 1.82
C ALA A 67 -7.25 1.98 3.16
N GLU A 68 -7.77 3.20 3.35
CA GLU A 68 -7.69 3.91 4.62
C GLU A 68 -8.54 3.24 5.72
N ASP A 69 -9.74 2.76 5.40
CA ASP A 69 -10.55 1.98 6.33
C ASP A 69 -9.87 0.67 6.74
N VAL A 70 -9.28 -0.04 5.77
CA VAL A 70 -8.49 -1.26 6.03
C VAL A 70 -7.27 -0.93 6.89
N ALA A 71 -6.57 0.18 6.62
CA ALA A 71 -5.41 0.61 7.39
C ALA A 71 -5.76 0.90 8.86
N VAL A 72 -6.91 1.53 9.14
CA VAL A 72 -7.38 1.74 10.52
C VAL A 72 -7.56 0.41 11.23
N ARG A 73 -8.24 -0.56 10.60
CA ARG A 73 -8.50 -1.89 11.19
C ARG A 73 -7.20 -2.65 11.48
N ILE A 74 -6.26 -2.65 10.54
CA ILE A 74 -4.94 -3.28 10.74
C ILE A 74 -4.19 -2.58 11.88
N ALA A 75 -4.18 -1.24 11.90
CA ALA A 75 -3.50 -0.49 12.95
C ALA A 75 -4.07 -0.79 14.34
N THR A 76 -5.39 -0.91 14.48
CA THR A 76 -6.03 -1.30 15.75
C THR A 76 -5.64 -2.71 16.16
N ALA A 77 -5.58 -3.67 15.24
CA ALA A 77 -5.19 -5.04 15.55
C ALA A 77 -3.73 -5.15 16.00
N LEU A 78 -2.81 -4.47 15.31
CA LEU A 78 -1.38 -4.44 15.67
C LEU A 78 -1.15 -3.77 17.02
N ASP A 79 -1.83 -2.65 17.26
CA ASP A 79 -1.76 -1.91 18.52
C ASP A 79 -2.28 -2.74 19.71
N LEU A 80 -3.37 -3.49 19.52
CA LEU A 80 -3.88 -4.40 20.54
C LEU A 80 -2.90 -5.56 20.81
N ALA A 81 -2.34 -6.17 19.77
CA ALA A 81 -1.37 -7.25 19.90
C ALA A 81 -0.13 -6.81 20.69
N GLY A 82 0.45 -5.66 20.34
CA GLY A 82 1.59 -5.10 21.07
C GLY A 82 1.27 -4.82 22.54
N ALA A 83 0.09 -4.28 22.83
CA ALA A 83 -0.33 -4.04 24.22
C ALA A 83 -0.53 -5.34 25.02
N VAL A 84 -0.85 -6.47 24.37
CA VAL A 84 -0.93 -7.79 25.04
C VAL A 84 0.47 -8.33 25.31
N GLU A 85 1.41 -8.17 24.38
CA GLU A 85 2.80 -8.60 24.54
C GLU A 85 3.52 -7.84 25.66
N GLU A 86 3.33 -6.53 25.77
CA GLU A 86 3.90 -5.70 26.85
C GLU A 86 3.41 -6.08 28.25
N ARG A 87 2.27 -6.78 28.36
CA ARG A 87 1.69 -7.23 29.63
C ARG A 87 2.12 -8.65 30.03
N ARG A 88 2.88 -9.36 29.19
CA ARG A 88 3.40 -10.71 29.46
C ARG A 88 4.81 -10.65 30.01
#